data_AF-A0A8T6QIK9-F1
#
_entry.id   AF-A0A8T6QIK9-F1
#
_cell.length_a   1.000
_cell.length_b   1.000
_cell.length_c   1.000
_cell.angle_alpha   90.00
_cell.angle_beta   90.00
_cell.angle_gamma   90.00
#
_symmetry.space_group_name_H-M   'P 1'
#
loop_
_entity.id
_entity.type
_entity.pdbx_description
1 polymer ?
#
loop_
_entity_poly.entity_id
_entity_poly.type
_entity_poly.pdbx_seq_one_letter_code
_entity_poly.pdbx_strand_id
1 'polypeptide(L)'
;ENSRLLTTAITADTEHRFSGLPLGEYTLTVRAINSYGQQGEPATTTFRINAPAAPAGVELTPGYFQITAVPKLTIYDPTVQFEFWFSEAKIADAAQVETSARYLGTGSQWSVSGPHI
;
A
#
# COMPACT_ATOMS: atom_id res chain seq x y z
N GLU A 1 -3.69 -13.12 25.57
CA GLU A 1 -4.41 -13.80 24.47
C GLU A 1 -5.73 -13.09 24.20
N ASN A 2 -5.86 -12.42 23.06
CA ASN A 2 -7.14 -11.87 22.58
C ASN A 2 -7.12 -11.92 21.04
N SER A 3 -6.89 -13.12 20.48
CA SER A 3 -6.98 -13.36 19.04
C SER A 3 -8.45 -13.36 18.64
N ARG A 4 -8.90 -12.30 17.97
CA ARG A 4 -10.26 -12.18 17.43
C ARG A 4 -10.28 -12.64 15.97
N LEU A 5 -11.19 -13.53 15.62
CA LEU A 5 -11.45 -13.88 14.23
C LEU A 5 -11.94 -12.63 13.48
N LEU A 6 -11.19 -12.20 12.47
CA LEU A 6 -11.54 -11.01 11.69
C LEU A 6 -12.36 -11.36 10.44
N THR A 7 -11.96 -12.41 9.71
CA THR A 7 -12.62 -12.83 8.45
C THR A 7 -12.52 -14.35 8.26
N THR A 8 -13.51 -14.94 7.58
CA THR A 8 -13.49 -16.34 7.11
C THR A 8 -14.00 -16.41 5.67
N ALA A 9 -13.50 -17.36 4.88
CA ALA A 9 -13.94 -17.62 3.52
C ALA A 9 -13.83 -19.12 3.21
N ILE A 10 -14.67 -19.62 2.30
CA ILE A 10 -14.58 -20.97 1.72
C ILE A 10 -14.36 -20.78 0.22
N THR A 11 -13.37 -21.46 -0.34
CA THR A 11 -13.06 -21.43 -1.77
C THR A 11 -12.78 -22.85 -2.27
N ALA A 12 -13.11 -23.11 -3.53
CA ALA A 12 -12.70 -24.33 -4.23
C ALA A 12 -11.35 -24.16 -4.95
N ASP A 13 -10.89 -22.91 -5.08
CA ASP A 13 -9.59 -22.57 -5.66
C ASP A 13 -8.45 -22.76 -4.64
N THR A 14 -7.22 -22.85 -5.14
CA THR A 14 -6.01 -22.91 -4.29
C THR A 14 -5.58 -21.55 -3.75
N GLU A 15 -6.29 -20.47 -4.11
CA GLU A 15 -5.96 -19.10 -3.74
C GLU A 15 -7.21 -18.34 -3.30
N HIS A 16 -7.03 -17.37 -2.40
CA HIS A 16 -8.08 -16.44 -2.00
C HIS A 16 -7.46 -15.10 -1.62
N ARG A 17 -8.11 -14.00 -2.02
CA ARG A 17 -7.64 -12.64 -1.73
C ARG A 17 -8.51 -12.00 -0.66
N PHE A 18 -7.89 -11.73 0.49
CA PHE A 18 -8.48 -10.86 1.52
C PHE A 18 -8.13 -9.40 1.24
N SER A 19 -9.07 -8.49 1.48
CA SER A 19 -8.90 -7.04 1.38
C SER A 19 -9.60 -6.33 2.54
N GLY A 20 -9.27 -5.06 2.78
CA GLY A 20 -9.88 -4.27 3.85
C GLY A 20 -9.45 -4.67 5.27
N LEU A 21 -8.37 -5.43 5.41
CA LEU A 21 -7.82 -5.80 6.72
C LEU A 21 -7.09 -4.57 7.33
N PRO A 22 -7.39 -4.20 8.59
CA PRO A 22 -6.68 -3.13 9.28
C PRO A 22 -5.18 -3.41 9.46
N LEU A 23 -4.42 -2.41 9.91
CA LEU A 23 -3.03 -2.62 10.31
C LEU A 23 -2.96 -3.51 11.55
N GLY A 24 -2.04 -4.48 11.57
CA GLY A 24 -1.91 -5.41 12.68
C GLY A 24 -1.13 -6.68 12.37
N GLU A 25 -0.97 -7.50 13.41
CA GLU A 25 -0.44 -8.86 13.34
C GLU A 25 -1.59 -9.84 13.12
N TYR A 26 -1.40 -10.82 12.24
CA TYR A 26 -2.43 -11.76 11.82
C TYR A 26 -1.93 -13.20 11.85
N THR A 27 -2.87 -14.09 12.15
CA THR A 27 -2.72 -15.53 11.99
C THR A 27 -3.72 -15.99 10.94
N LEU A 28 -3.21 -16.55 9.84
CA LEU A 28 -4.01 -17.20 8.82
C LEU A 28 -4.05 -18.70 9.12
N THR A 29 -5.26 -19.26 9.23
CA THR A 29 -5.47 -20.71 9.34
C THR A 29 -6.26 -21.20 8.12
N VAL A 30 -5.76 -22.23 7.46
CA VAL A 30 -6.37 -22.87 6.30
C VAL A 30 -6.72 -24.32 6.65
N ARG A 31 -7.93 -24.75 6.30
CA ARG A 31 -8.41 -26.13 6.50
C ARG A 31 -9.01 -26.64 5.19
N ALA A 32 -8.56 -27.83 4.76
CA ALA A 32 -9.20 -28.52 3.65
C ALA A 32 -10.58 -29.04 4.08
N ILE A 33 -11.58 -28.92 3.21
CA ILE A 33 -12.94 -29.40 3.45
C ILE A 33 -13.29 -30.41 2.36
N ASN A 34 -13.72 -31.63 2.73
CA ASN A 34 -14.17 -32.62 1.75
C ASN A 34 -15.66 -32.45 1.39
N SER A 35 -16.16 -33.24 0.44
CA SER A 35 -17.57 -33.19 -0.01
C SER A 35 -18.60 -33.52 1.08
N TYR A 36 -18.17 -34.12 2.18
CA TYR A 36 -19.01 -34.42 3.35
C TYR A 36 -18.92 -33.34 4.44
N GLY A 37 -18.23 -32.22 4.18
CA GLY A 37 -18.07 -31.11 5.13
C GLY A 37 -17.05 -31.37 6.24
N GLN A 38 -16.28 -32.47 6.16
CA GLN A 38 -15.26 -32.78 7.14
C GLN A 38 -14.02 -31.92 6.90
N GLN A 39 -13.43 -31.43 7.99
CA GLN A 39 -12.23 -30.60 7.95
C GLN A 39 -10.99 -31.44 8.20
N GLY A 40 -9.95 -31.24 7.38
CA GLY A 40 -8.61 -31.77 7.62
C GLY A 40 -7.85 -31.01 8.71
N GLU A 41 -6.60 -31.40 8.94
CA GLU A 41 -5.72 -30.69 9.87
C GLU A 41 -5.48 -29.23 9.43
N PRO A 42 -5.43 -28.28 10.39
CA PRO A 42 -5.20 -26.88 10.08
C PRO A 42 -3.73 -26.61 9.72
N ALA A 43 -3.51 -25.93 8.60
CA ALA A 43 -2.24 -25.26 8.31
C ALA A 43 -2.31 -23.81 8.79
N THR A 44 -1.30 -23.33 9.51
CA THR A 44 -1.29 -21.98 10.08
C THR A 44 -0.02 -21.23 9.70
N THR A 45 -0.15 -19.95 9.38
CA THR A 45 0.97 -19.04 9.16
C THR A 45 0.66 -17.66 9.76
N THR A 46 1.69 -16.91 10.09
CA THR A 46 1.56 -15.55 10.62
C THR A 46 2.05 -14.53 9.59
N PHE A 47 1.35 -13.41 9.50
CA PHE A 47 1.73 -12.29 8.65
C PHE A 47 1.33 -10.98 9.31
N ARG A 48 1.86 -9.87 8.81
CA ARG A 48 1.62 -8.55 9.37
C ARG A 48 1.24 -7.56 8.27
N ILE A 49 0.31 -6.67 8.58
CA ILE A 49 -0.03 -5.52 7.74
C ILE A 49 0.43 -4.26 8.48
N ASN A 50 1.35 -3.51 7.87
CA ASN A 50 1.88 -2.26 8.40
C ASN A 50 1.51 -1.08 7.53
N ALA A 51 1.44 0.10 8.15
CA ALA A 51 1.55 1.32 7.37
C ALA A 51 2.96 1.35 6.72
N PRO A 52 3.07 1.81 5.46
CA PRO A 52 4.35 2.16 4.89
C PRO A 52 5.09 3.16 5.80
N ALA A 53 6.42 3.09 5.83
CA ALA A 53 7.21 4.11 6.48
C ALA A 53 7.01 5.46 5.76
N ALA A 54 7.01 6.55 6.53
CA ALA A 54 7.04 7.88 5.94
C ALA A 54 8.29 8.02 5.04
N PRO A 55 8.19 8.67 3.88
CA PRO A 55 9.36 8.95 3.05
C PRO A 55 10.35 9.81 3.84
N ALA A 56 11.64 9.48 3.72
CA ALA A 56 12.75 10.26 4.27
C ALA A 56 12.92 11.61 3.54
N GLY A 57 12.42 11.69 2.31
CA GLY A 57 12.44 12.89 1.50
C GLY A 57 12.03 12.60 0.07
N VAL A 58 12.12 13.62 -0.77
CA VAL A 58 11.88 13.53 -2.21
C VAL A 58 13.10 14.08 -2.93
N GLU A 59 13.63 13.31 -3.89
CA GLU A 59 14.62 13.80 -4.83
C GLU A 59 13.91 14.35 -6.07
N LEU A 60 14.25 15.59 -6.44
CA LEU A 60 13.75 16.22 -7.65
C LEU A 60 14.89 16.34 -8.65
N THR A 61 14.73 15.70 -9.80
CA THR A 61 15.69 15.74 -10.91
C THR A 61 15.11 16.59 -12.04
N PRO A 62 15.59 17.83 -12.22
CA PRO A 62 15.21 18.65 -13.36
C PRO A 62 15.92 18.16 -14.64
N GLY A 63 15.16 18.07 -15.72
CA GLY A 63 15.59 17.87 -17.09
C GLY A 63 15.19 19.06 -17.96
N TYR A 64 15.61 19.05 -19.23
CA TYR A 64 15.50 20.22 -20.11
C TYR A 64 14.04 20.67 -20.36
N PHE A 65 13.08 19.74 -20.38
CA PHE A 65 11.63 19.99 -20.39
C PHE A 65 10.92 18.95 -19.54
N GLN A 66 11.55 18.53 -18.44
CA GLN A 66 11.03 17.45 -17.61
C GLN A 66 11.37 17.71 -16.15
N ILE A 67 10.52 17.27 -15.23
CA ILE A 67 10.89 17.08 -13.83
C ILE A 67 10.53 15.66 -13.42
N THR A 68 11.42 15.01 -12.67
CA THR A 68 11.17 13.71 -12.06
C THR A 68 11.24 13.84 -10.54
N ALA A 69 10.23 13.36 -9.84
CA ALA A 69 10.17 13.25 -8.40
C ALA A 69 10.29 11.78 -7.98
N VAL A 70 11.29 11.48 -7.15
CA VAL A 70 11.56 10.15 -6.60
C VAL A 70 11.51 10.21 -5.07
N PRO A 71 10.44 9.71 -4.44
CA PRO A 71 10.39 9.54 -2.99
C PRO A 71 11.47 8.56 -2.53
N LYS A 72 12.12 8.86 -1.42
CA LYS A 72 13.12 7.98 -0.80
C LYS A 72 12.61 7.47 0.53
N LEU A 73 12.77 6.18 0.76
CA LEU A 73 12.55 5.56 2.07
C LEU A 73 13.87 5.45 2.81
N THR A 74 13.84 5.58 4.14
CA THR A 74 15.01 5.30 4.99
C THR A 74 15.45 3.84 4.89
N ILE A 75 14.49 2.93 4.70
CA ILE A 75 14.71 1.50 4.45
C ILE A 75 13.99 1.17 3.13
N TYR A 76 14.69 0.58 2.18
CA TYR A 76 14.10 0.21 0.91
C TYR A 76 12.98 -0.82 1.10
N ASP A 77 11.80 -0.52 0.57
CA ASP A 77 10.65 -1.42 0.50
C ASP A 77 10.02 -1.32 -0.90
N PRO A 78 10.12 -2.36 -1.74
CA PRO A 78 9.60 -2.34 -3.12
C PRO A 78 8.07 -2.43 -3.19
N THR A 79 7.40 -2.74 -2.09
CA THR A 79 5.93 -2.89 -2.06
C THR A 79 5.22 -1.57 -1.83
N VAL A 80 5.95 -0.52 -1.44
CA VAL A 80 5.41 0.81 -1.19
C VAL A 80 5.17 1.54 -2.51
N GLN A 81 3.98 2.12 -2.63
CA GLN A 81 3.61 3.05 -3.70
C GLN A 81 3.38 4.42 -3.07
N PHE A 82 3.63 5.48 -3.84
CA PHE A 82 3.41 6.86 -3.42
C PHE A 82 2.32 7.51 -4.25
N GLU A 83 1.66 8.49 -3.66
CA GLU A 83 0.74 9.40 -4.32
C GLU A 83 1.44 10.73 -4.57
N PHE A 84 1.23 11.29 -5.76
CA PHE A 84 1.82 12.55 -6.17
C PHE A 84 0.74 13.61 -6.29
N TRP A 85 1.00 14.76 -5.67
CA TRP A 85 0.11 15.89 -5.60
C TRP A 85 0.86 17.17 -5.92
N PHE A 86 0.21 18.14 -6.57
CA PHE A 86 0.81 19.43 -6.91
C PHE A 86 -0.07 20.60 -6.47
N SER A 87 0.53 21.60 -5.86
CA SER A 87 -0.12 22.89 -5.61
C SER A 87 0.85 24.00 -5.98
N GLU A 88 0.32 25.08 -6.57
CA GLU A 88 1.10 26.29 -6.85
C GLU A 88 1.45 27.05 -5.56
N ALA A 89 0.54 26.98 -4.57
CA ALA A 89 0.75 27.56 -3.26
C ALA A 89 1.42 26.55 -2.32
N LYS A 90 2.33 27.04 -1.48
CA LYS A 90 2.96 26.21 -0.45
C LYS A 90 1.91 25.78 0.58
N ILE A 91 1.76 24.47 0.74
CA ILE A 91 0.92 23.86 1.77
C ILE A 91 1.78 23.66 3.03
N ALA A 92 1.30 24.16 4.18
CA ALA A 92 1.99 24.02 5.47
C ALA A 92 1.57 22.77 6.25
N ASP A 93 0.32 22.33 6.07
CA ASP A 93 -0.26 21.16 6.72
C ASP A 93 -0.56 20.06 5.69
N ALA A 94 0.03 18.88 5.88
CA ALA A 94 -0.15 17.73 5.00
C ALA A 94 -1.62 17.29 4.88
N ALA A 95 -2.45 17.54 5.90
CA ALA A 95 -3.87 17.23 5.84
C ALA A 95 -4.64 18.04 4.78
N GLN A 96 -4.09 19.17 4.32
CA GLN A 96 -4.72 20.01 3.29
C GLN A 96 -4.36 19.59 1.86
N VAL A 97 -3.46 18.63 1.68
CA VAL A 97 -3.00 18.20 0.36
C VAL A 97 -4.17 17.72 -0.50
N GLU A 98 -5.06 16.89 0.03
CA GLU A 98 -6.19 16.34 -0.72
C GLU A 98 -7.23 17.40 -1.14
N THR A 99 -7.27 18.54 -0.44
CA THR A 99 -8.23 19.62 -0.71
C THR A 99 -7.66 20.77 -1.52
N SER A 100 -6.34 21.00 -1.44
CA SER A 100 -5.67 22.20 -1.95
C SER A 100 -4.60 21.91 -3.01
N ALA A 101 -4.38 20.64 -3.33
CA ALA A 101 -3.50 20.21 -4.41
C ALA A 101 -4.28 19.40 -5.47
N ARG A 102 -3.79 19.43 -6.70
CA ARG A 102 -4.26 18.53 -7.77
C ARG A 102 -3.55 17.18 -7.64
N TYR A 103 -4.31 16.10 -7.73
CA TYR A 103 -3.76 14.76 -7.82
C TYR A 103 -3.08 14.54 -9.18
N LEU A 104 -1.88 13.96 -9.17
CA LEU A 104 -1.05 13.72 -10.35
C LEU A 104 -0.93 12.23 -10.71
N GLY A 105 -1.20 11.33 -9.76
CA GLY A 105 -1.14 9.88 -9.96
C GLY A 105 -0.43 9.14 -8.83
N THR A 106 -0.35 7.81 -8.99
CA THR A 106 0.36 6.90 -8.07
C THR A 106 1.54 6.22 -8.76
N GLY A 107 2.61 5.96 -8.03
CA GLY A 107 3.75 5.19 -8.53
C GLY A 107 4.93 5.13 -7.56
N SER A 108 6.03 4.50 -8.00
CA SER A 108 7.33 4.58 -7.31
C SER A 108 8.09 5.88 -7.61
N GLN A 109 7.74 6.55 -8.71
CA GLN A 109 8.24 7.86 -9.11
C GLN A 109 7.17 8.57 -9.95
N TRP A 110 7.32 9.88 -10.10
CA TRP A 110 6.48 10.67 -10.99
C TRP A 110 7.36 11.54 -11.89
N SER A 111 7.03 11.59 -13.18
CA SER A 111 7.69 12.46 -14.15
C SER A 111 6.64 13.21 -14.97
N VAL A 112 6.89 14.49 -15.22
CA VAL A 112 6.11 15.27 -16.20
C VAL A 112 7.05 15.92 -17.18
N SER A 113 6.65 15.95 -18.45
CA SER A 113 7.38 16.62 -19.51
C SER A 113 6.50 17.67 -20.20
N GLY A 114 7.03 18.87 -20.43
CA GLY A 114 6.28 19.95 -21.09
C GLY A 114 7.05 21.26 -21.20
N PRO A 115 6.70 22.13 -22.18
CA PRO A 115 7.32 23.45 -22.35
C PRO A 115 6.94 24.47 -21.26
N HIS A 116 5.92 24.15 -20.45
CA HIS A 116 5.49 24.91 -19.30
C HIS A 116 5.25 23.93 -18.14
N ILE A 117 6.29 23.71 -17.32
CA ILE A 117 6.18 22.98 -16.05
C ILE A 117 6.02 24.01 -14.94
#